data_AF-A0A7C3Q388-F1
#
_entry.id   AF-A0A7C3Q388-F1
#
_cell.length_a   1.000
_cell.length_b   1.000
_cell.length_c   1.000
_cell.angle_alpha   90.00
_cell.angle_beta   90.00
_cell.angle_gamma   90.00
#
_symmetry.space_group_name_H-M   'P 1'
#
loop_
_entity.id
_entity.type
_entity.pdbx_description
1 polymer ?
#
loop_
_entity_poly.entity_id
_entity_poly.type
_entity_poly.pdbx_seq_one_letter_code
_entity_poly.pdbx_strand_id
1 'polypeptide(L)'
;MRHALAFLLLLLLLPACESAGLETRPGATSVLDMFNTDPTPAEAAQMAIDRYDADRRYRGTLILANQPFGGEDLYQQLFLDNIKDEDAGVRAAATRALGNHGKPDQVPLIVDRLADDDVAVRQEAARALQRLHNPVAIEPLVNALDPEKELDTEVRSEAAMALSQYPSPRVLQALIAAMDDPQLAVNRNAQLALRALTGQDFALDRKAWAQWASDNPQPFAAQTPFIYPIFFRDRYWYEYLPFIPRPPNESASSPAGFTYPTELASTPRPAPK
;
A
#
# COMPACT_ATOMS: atom_id res chain seq x y z
N MET A 1 -38.80 -39.79 -19.55
CA MET A 1 -39.88 -38.81 -19.80
C MET A 1 -39.73 -37.73 -18.72
N ARG A 2 -39.21 -36.55 -19.07
CA ARG A 2 -39.97 -35.29 -19.27
C ARG A 2 -40.31 -34.64 -17.91
N HIS A 3 -39.92 -33.43 -17.47
CA HIS A 3 -39.43 -32.15 -18.02
C HIS A 3 -38.76 -31.38 -16.85
N ALA A 4 -37.64 -30.66 -16.97
CA ALA A 4 -37.38 -29.34 -17.59
C ALA A 4 -38.05 -28.13 -16.89
N LEU A 5 -37.19 -27.18 -16.45
CA LEU A 5 -37.31 -25.72 -16.35
C LEU A 5 -38.67 -25.06 -16.00
N ALA A 6 -38.64 -24.17 -14.99
CA ALA A 6 -39.21 -22.82 -15.13
C ALA A 6 -38.69 -21.88 -14.02
N PHE A 7 -37.77 -21.00 -14.40
CA PHE A 7 -37.62 -19.66 -13.82
C PHE A 7 -38.97 -18.93 -13.98
N LEU A 8 -39.55 -18.38 -12.93
CA LEU A 8 -40.53 -17.30 -13.08
C LEU A 8 -40.47 -16.34 -11.89
N LEU A 9 -39.93 -15.16 -12.17
CA LEU A 9 -40.35 -13.85 -11.67
C LEU A 9 -41.61 -13.90 -10.79
N LEU A 10 -41.49 -13.55 -9.51
CA LEU A 10 -42.64 -13.10 -8.73
C LEU A 10 -42.31 -11.77 -8.05
N LEU A 11 -42.46 -10.71 -8.84
CA LEU A 11 -42.81 -9.37 -8.39
C LEU A 11 -44.07 -9.48 -7.50
N LEU A 12 -43.90 -9.51 -6.18
CA LEU A 12 -45.01 -9.32 -5.25
C LEU A 12 -45.18 -7.82 -4.98
N LEU A 13 -46.05 -7.23 -5.79
CA LEU A 13 -46.78 -6.01 -5.51
C LEU A 13 -47.61 -6.21 -4.23
N LEU A 14 -47.23 -5.55 -3.13
CA LEU A 14 -48.12 -5.29 -2.01
C LEU A 14 -48.68 -3.86 -2.17
N PRO A 15 -50.01 -3.67 -2.25
CA PRO A 15 -50.59 -2.34 -2.30
C PRO A 15 -50.80 -1.78 -0.88
N ALA A 16 -50.61 -0.46 -0.78
CA ALA A 16 -51.05 0.44 0.28
C ALA A 16 -50.29 0.41 1.63
N CYS A 17 -49.24 1.22 1.71
CA CYS A 17 -49.10 2.17 2.80
C CYS A 17 -48.34 3.39 2.29
N GLU A 18 -48.75 4.56 2.76
CA GLU A 18 -48.24 5.92 2.54
C GLU A 18 -46.90 6.06 1.80
N SER A 19 -46.83 7.09 0.94
CA SER A 19 -45.59 7.65 0.42
C SER A 19 -44.68 8.16 1.56
N ALA A 20 -44.15 7.25 2.38
CA ALA A 20 -42.84 7.41 2.98
C ALA A 20 -41.90 7.45 1.78
N GLY A 21 -41.45 8.66 1.45
CA GLY A 21 -40.60 8.89 0.30
C GLY A 21 -39.50 7.85 0.25
N LEU A 22 -39.52 6.99 -0.77
CA LEU A 22 -38.30 6.43 -1.30
C LEU A 22 -37.52 7.61 -1.88
N GLU A 23 -36.99 8.45 -1.00
CA GLU A 23 -35.88 9.31 -1.36
C GLU A 23 -34.75 8.33 -1.64
N THR A 24 -34.56 8.06 -2.93
CA THR A 24 -33.30 7.55 -3.44
C THR A 24 -32.21 8.33 -2.71
N ARG A 25 -31.28 7.63 -2.02
CA ARG A 25 -30.17 8.29 -1.32
C ARG A 25 -29.59 9.39 -2.22
N PRO A 26 -29.27 10.58 -1.69
CA PRO A 26 -28.66 11.62 -2.51
C PRO A 26 -27.43 11.06 -3.25
N GLY A 27 -27.47 11.01 -4.58
CA GLY A 27 -26.42 10.41 -5.42
C GLY A 27 -26.62 8.94 -5.82
N ALA A 28 -27.73 8.29 -5.43
CA ALA A 28 -28.08 6.95 -5.89
C ALA A 28 -28.38 6.96 -7.39
N THR A 29 -27.71 6.05 -8.11
CA THR A 29 -27.86 5.87 -9.56
C THR A 29 -28.73 4.65 -9.90
N SER A 30 -29.05 3.81 -8.91
CA SER A 30 -29.83 2.58 -9.08
C SER A 30 -30.71 2.28 -7.86
N VAL A 31 -31.81 1.54 -8.08
CA VAL A 31 -32.65 0.97 -7.01
C VAL A 31 -31.90 -0.02 -6.12
N LEU A 32 -30.78 -0.58 -6.60
CA LEU A 32 -29.92 -1.45 -5.81
C LEU A 32 -29.09 -0.66 -4.79
N ASP A 33 -28.88 0.65 -4.98
CA ASP A 33 -28.15 1.50 -4.02
C ASP A 33 -28.90 1.67 -2.69
N MET A 34 -30.20 1.36 -2.67
CA MET A 34 -31.01 1.27 -1.45
C MET A 34 -30.54 0.13 -0.53
N PHE A 35 -29.94 -0.92 -1.11
CA PHE A 35 -29.40 -2.07 -0.38
C PHE A 35 -27.88 -2.00 -0.23
N ASN A 36 -27.21 -1.07 -0.91
CA ASN A 36 -25.79 -0.84 -0.76
C ASN A 36 -25.53 -0.04 0.52
N THR A 37 -24.88 -0.63 1.53
CA THR A 37 -24.57 0.08 2.79
C THR A 37 -23.31 0.94 2.72
N ASP A 38 -22.57 0.86 1.62
CA ASP A 38 -21.28 1.54 1.51
C ASP A 38 -21.47 3.05 1.29
N PRO A 39 -20.71 3.91 1.99
CA PRO A 39 -20.79 5.36 1.79
C PRO A 39 -20.41 5.75 0.37
N THR A 40 -21.13 6.73 -0.19
CA THR A 40 -20.70 7.40 -1.43
C THR A 40 -19.36 8.13 -1.20
N PRO A 41 -18.60 8.46 -2.27
CA PRO A 41 -17.36 9.23 -2.11
C PRO A 41 -17.56 10.57 -1.38
N ALA A 42 -18.69 11.24 -1.64
CA ALA A 42 -19.03 12.49 -0.97
C ALA A 42 -19.31 12.27 0.53
N GLU A 43 -20.05 11.23 0.89
CA GLU A 43 -20.29 10.87 2.29
C GLU A 43 -19.00 10.44 2.99
N ALA A 44 -18.14 9.67 2.33
CA ALA A 44 -16.83 9.29 2.84
C ALA A 44 -15.93 10.51 3.10
N ALA A 45 -15.97 11.51 2.20
CA ALA A 45 -15.27 12.78 2.41
C ALA A 45 -15.84 13.56 3.61
N GLN A 46 -17.16 13.59 3.79
CA GLN A 46 -17.78 14.20 4.98
C GLN A 46 -17.40 13.47 6.27
N MET A 47 -17.34 12.13 6.23
CA MET A 47 -16.85 11.32 7.36
C MET A 47 -15.39 11.65 7.67
N ALA A 48 -14.55 11.79 6.64
CA ALA A 48 -13.11 12.05 6.77
C ALA A 48 -12.77 13.40 7.41
N ILE A 49 -13.71 14.35 7.42
CA ILE A 49 -13.57 15.69 8.04
C ILE A 49 -14.44 15.87 9.29
N ASP A 50 -15.02 14.79 9.83
CA ASP A 50 -15.86 14.85 11.02
C ASP A 50 -15.06 15.39 12.22
N ARG A 51 -15.47 16.54 12.75
CA ARG A 51 -14.72 17.25 13.79
C ARG A 51 -14.63 16.49 15.11
N TYR A 52 -15.55 15.57 15.38
CA TYR A 52 -15.73 15.01 16.72
C TYR A 52 -15.45 13.52 16.79
N ASP A 53 -15.55 12.80 15.67
CA ASP A 53 -15.45 11.34 15.64
C ASP A 53 -14.24 10.89 14.83
N ALA A 54 -13.20 10.45 15.53
CA ALA A 54 -11.97 9.95 14.92
C ALA A 54 -12.17 8.62 14.17
N ASP A 55 -13.07 7.74 14.63
CA ASP A 55 -13.37 6.49 13.92
C ASP A 55 -14.06 6.79 12.59
N ARG A 56 -14.97 7.77 12.56
CA ARG A 56 -15.53 8.28 11.30
C ARG A 56 -14.47 8.86 10.39
N ARG A 57 -13.57 9.71 10.92
CA ARG A 57 -12.48 10.27 10.11
C ARG A 57 -11.60 9.19 9.52
N TYR A 58 -11.23 8.21 10.33
CA TYR A 58 -10.41 7.07 9.94
C TYR A 58 -11.08 6.29 8.80
N ARG A 59 -12.35 5.89 8.99
CA ARG A 59 -13.10 5.14 7.98
C ARG A 59 -13.29 5.92 6.69
N GLY A 60 -13.67 7.20 6.79
CA GLY A 60 -13.83 8.06 5.62
C GLY A 60 -12.54 8.18 4.81
N THR A 61 -11.43 8.41 5.50
CA THR A 61 -10.09 8.50 4.89
C THR A 61 -9.72 7.19 4.20
N LEU A 62 -9.91 6.05 4.87
CA LEU A 62 -9.56 4.74 4.33
C LEU A 62 -10.42 4.36 3.11
N ILE A 63 -11.71 4.70 3.11
CA ILE A 63 -12.60 4.47 1.96
C ILE A 63 -12.07 5.21 0.73
N LEU A 64 -11.72 6.49 0.88
CA LEU A 64 -11.19 7.33 -0.18
C LEU A 64 -9.80 6.88 -0.65
N ALA A 65 -8.93 6.47 0.27
CA ALA A 65 -7.58 5.98 -0.03
C ALA A 65 -7.56 4.75 -0.96
N ASN A 66 -8.64 3.95 -0.92
CA ASN A 66 -8.78 2.74 -1.73
C ASN A 66 -9.50 2.97 -3.06
N GLN A 67 -9.82 4.23 -3.41
CA GLN A 67 -10.47 4.56 -4.67
C GLN A 67 -9.45 4.94 -5.76
N PRO A 68 -9.73 4.63 -7.05
CA PRO A 68 -8.86 5.03 -8.16
C PRO A 68 -8.66 6.55 -8.29
N PHE A 69 -9.63 7.34 -7.83
CA PHE A 69 -9.60 8.80 -7.88
C PHE A 69 -8.96 9.44 -6.62
N GLY A 70 -8.45 8.64 -5.68
CA GLY A 70 -7.85 9.18 -4.44
C GLY A 70 -6.70 10.15 -4.68
N GLY A 71 -6.06 10.13 -5.86
CA GLY A 71 -5.00 11.06 -6.24
C GLY A 71 -5.43 12.44 -6.73
N GLU A 72 -6.73 12.72 -6.85
CA GLU A 72 -7.21 14.07 -7.21
C GLU A 72 -6.82 15.11 -6.14
N ASP A 73 -6.52 16.34 -6.55
CA ASP A 73 -5.95 17.38 -5.69
C ASP A 73 -6.79 17.66 -4.43
N LEU A 74 -8.12 17.53 -4.51
CA LEU A 74 -9.01 17.67 -3.36
C LEU A 74 -8.74 16.62 -2.27
N TYR A 75 -8.63 15.35 -2.66
CA TYR A 75 -8.39 14.25 -1.72
C TYR A 75 -6.95 14.25 -1.23
N GLN A 76 -6.00 14.67 -2.08
CA GLN A 76 -4.62 14.90 -1.66
C GLN A 76 -4.53 15.89 -0.51
N GLN A 77 -5.22 17.03 -0.62
CA GLN A 77 -5.24 18.02 0.46
C GLN A 77 -5.86 17.44 1.74
N LEU A 78 -6.96 16.69 1.61
CA LEU A 78 -7.60 16.01 2.74
C LEU A 78 -6.64 15.03 3.44
N PHE A 79 -5.86 14.25 2.69
CA PHE A 79 -4.88 13.33 3.28
C PHE A 79 -3.72 14.08 3.95
N LEU A 80 -3.28 15.21 3.37
CA LEU A 80 -2.25 16.08 3.97
C LEU A 80 -2.71 16.78 5.26
N ASP A 81 -4.02 16.97 5.43
CA ASP A 81 -4.58 17.47 6.67
C ASP A 81 -4.68 16.32 7.70
N ASN A 82 -5.17 15.15 7.30
CA ASN A 82 -5.37 14.00 8.18
C ASN A 82 -4.08 13.31 8.64
N ILE A 83 -2.94 13.47 7.95
CA ILE A 83 -1.64 12.96 8.43
C ILE A 83 -1.16 13.66 9.73
N LYS A 84 -1.76 14.80 10.06
CA LYS A 84 -1.49 15.60 11.27
C LYS A 84 -2.56 15.42 12.35
N ASP A 85 -3.52 14.51 12.15
CA ASP A 85 -4.61 14.28 13.08
C ASP A 85 -4.12 13.83 14.46
N GLU A 86 -4.88 14.15 15.50
CA GLU A 86 -4.58 13.74 16.87
C GLU A 86 -4.72 12.22 17.04
N ASP A 87 -5.63 11.60 16.30
CA ASP A 87 -5.85 10.15 16.33
C ASP A 87 -4.88 9.39 15.42
N ALA A 88 -4.23 8.38 15.98
CA ALA A 88 -3.24 7.57 15.28
C ALA A 88 -3.83 6.77 14.10
N GLY A 89 -5.06 6.27 14.23
CA GLY A 89 -5.73 5.56 13.15
C GLY A 89 -5.94 6.47 11.95
N VAL A 90 -6.40 7.69 12.17
CA VAL A 90 -6.56 8.70 11.12
C VAL A 90 -5.21 9.01 10.45
N ARG A 91 -4.14 9.23 11.23
CA ARG A 91 -2.79 9.44 10.69
C ARG A 91 -2.30 8.25 9.85
N ALA A 92 -2.52 7.02 10.31
CA ALA A 92 -2.14 5.82 9.59
C ALA A 92 -2.89 5.69 8.26
N ALA A 93 -4.22 5.91 8.26
CA ALA A 93 -5.04 5.90 7.05
C ALA A 93 -4.61 6.98 6.05
N ALA A 94 -4.31 8.19 6.52
CA ALA A 94 -3.82 9.27 5.68
C ALA A 94 -2.43 8.98 5.10
N THR A 95 -1.53 8.42 5.91
CA THR A 95 -0.18 8.01 5.48
C THR A 95 -0.27 6.94 4.39
N ARG A 96 -1.16 5.95 4.55
CA ARG A 96 -1.45 4.95 3.54
C ARG A 96 -2.00 5.57 2.25
N ALA A 97 -2.93 6.52 2.37
CA ALA A 97 -3.52 7.21 1.24
C ALA A 97 -2.46 7.97 0.42
N LEU A 98 -1.56 8.69 1.10
CA LEU A 98 -0.41 9.35 0.48
C LEU A 98 0.58 8.34 -0.10
N GLY A 99 0.75 7.15 0.49
CA GLY A 99 1.53 6.07 -0.13
C GLY A 99 0.91 5.55 -1.44
N ASN A 100 -0.42 5.45 -1.50
CA ASN A 100 -1.14 4.96 -2.68
C ASN A 100 -1.17 5.99 -3.82
N HIS A 101 -1.34 7.27 -3.47
CA HIS A 101 -1.71 8.32 -4.43
C HIS A 101 -0.78 9.52 -4.44
N GLY A 102 0.11 9.64 -3.46
CA GLY A 102 0.91 10.81 -3.22
C GLY A 102 2.00 11.03 -4.26
N LYS A 103 2.71 12.15 -4.08
CA LYS A 103 3.75 12.63 -4.98
C LYS A 103 5.12 12.59 -4.28
N PRO A 104 6.24 12.46 -5.01
CA PRO A 104 7.58 12.37 -4.43
C PRO A 104 8.00 13.56 -3.54
N ASP A 105 7.40 14.73 -3.76
CA ASP A 105 7.60 15.95 -2.96
C ASP A 105 6.96 15.88 -1.57
N GLN A 106 6.01 14.97 -1.36
CA GLN A 106 5.35 14.74 -0.07
C GLN A 106 6.12 13.75 0.83
N VAL A 107 7.16 13.09 0.31
CA VAL A 107 7.96 12.11 1.07
C VAL A 107 8.49 12.65 2.41
N PRO A 108 8.97 13.91 2.54
CA PRO A 108 9.41 14.43 3.84
C PRO A 108 8.34 14.35 4.94
N LEU A 109 7.06 14.54 4.59
CA LEU A 109 5.96 14.44 5.56
C LEU A 109 5.74 12.99 6.02
N ILE A 110 5.92 12.02 5.12
CA ILE A 110 5.79 10.59 5.44
C ILE A 110 7.01 10.12 6.24
N VAL A 111 8.20 10.66 5.94
CA VAL A 111 9.42 10.41 6.72
C VAL A 111 9.22 10.79 8.19
N ASP A 112 8.56 11.92 8.48
CA ASP A 112 8.24 12.32 9.85
C ASP A 112 7.32 11.33 10.59
N ARG A 113 6.58 10.48 9.85
CA ARG A 113 5.72 9.42 10.41
C ARG A 113 6.48 8.13 10.73
N LEU A 114 7.73 7.97 10.27
CA LEU A 114 8.60 6.86 10.73
C LEU A 114 9.01 6.99 12.20
N ALA A 115 8.79 8.15 12.82
CA ALA A 115 9.06 8.40 14.24
C ALA A 115 7.77 8.66 15.04
N ASP A 116 6.61 8.26 14.51
CA ASP A 116 5.34 8.42 15.21
C ASP A 116 5.28 7.53 16.47
N ASP A 117 4.59 8.00 17.51
CA ASP A 117 4.43 7.26 18.76
C ASP A 117 3.67 5.95 18.54
N ASP A 118 2.74 5.94 17.57
CA ASP A 118 1.94 4.76 17.24
C ASP A 118 2.61 3.86 16.19
N VAL A 119 2.68 2.57 16.51
CA VAL A 119 3.32 1.56 15.67
C VAL A 119 2.64 1.42 14.31
N ALA A 120 1.30 1.49 14.24
CA ALA A 120 0.56 1.35 12.99
C ALA A 120 0.86 2.51 12.03
N VAL A 121 1.06 3.72 12.56
CA VAL A 121 1.47 4.88 11.77
C VAL A 121 2.88 4.68 11.20
N ARG A 122 3.83 4.20 12.02
CA ARG A 122 5.20 3.91 11.56
C ARG A 122 5.24 2.82 10.49
N GLN A 123 4.43 1.77 10.66
CA GLN A 123 4.30 0.69 9.68
C GLN A 123 3.76 1.21 8.34
N GLU A 124 2.68 1.99 8.36
CA GLU A 124 2.11 2.59 7.15
C GLU A 124 3.07 3.60 6.51
N ALA A 125 3.89 4.30 7.28
CA ALA A 125 4.95 5.18 6.76
C ALA A 125 6.01 4.39 6.00
N ALA A 126 6.56 3.32 6.58
CA ALA A 126 7.53 2.46 5.91
C ALA A 126 6.95 1.82 4.64
N ARG A 127 5.68 1.37 4.68
CA ARG A 127 4.97 0.83 3.52
C ARG A 127 4.75 1.90 2.43
N ALA A 128 4.32 3.10 2.79
CA ALA A 128 4.11 4.20 1.87
C ALA A 128 5.40 4.59 1.14
N LEU A 129 6.54 4.58 1.85
CA LEU A 129 7.85 4.88 1.27
C LEU A 129 8.36 3.81 0.30
N GLN A 130 7.77 2.61 0.24
CA GLN A 130 8.04 1.66 -0.85
C GLN A 130 7.46 2.13 -2.18
N ARG A 131 6.38 2.93 -2.14
CA ARG A 131 5.67 3.41 -3.33
C ARG A 131 6.15 4.77 -3.79
N LEU A 132 6.84 5.52 -2.93
CA LEU A 132 7.32 6.87 -3.22
C LEU A 132 8.84 6.93 -3.12
N HIS A 133 9.47 7.36 -4.20
CA HIS A 133 10.91 7.49 -4.27
C HIS A 133 11.36 8.91 -3.94
N ASN A 134 12.16 9.05 -2.88
CA ASN A 134 12.91 10.26 -2.61
C ASN A 134 14.12 9.93 -1.71
N PRO A 135 15.37 10.22 -2.13
CA PRO A 135 16.57 9.90 -1.35
C PRO A 135 16.60 10.46 0.08
N VAL A 136 15.80 11.49 0.40
CA VAL A 136 15.62 11.99 1.77
C VAL A 136 15.15 10.90 2.74
N ALA A 137 14.46 9.87 2.24
CA ALA A 137 13.99 8.75 3.06
C ALA A 137 15.10 7.75 3.47
N ILE A 138 16.30 7.81 2.88
CA ILE A 138 17.35 6.80 3.11
C ILE A 138 17.75 6.69 4.59
N GLU A 139 18.23 7.77 5.21
CA GLU A 139 18.67 7.71 6.62
C GLU A 139 17.52 7.42 7.60
N PRO A 140 16.32 8.01 7.46
CA PRO A 140 15.16 7.62 8.25
C PRO A 140 14.81 6.13 8.14
N LEU A 141 14.80 5.56 6.93
CA LEU A 141 14.53 4.14 6.72
C LEU A 141 15.65 3.25 7.27
N VAL A 142 16.92 3.66 7.17
CA VAL A 142 18.04 2.96 7.80
C VAL A 142 17.92 2.97 9.33
N ASN A 143 17.45 4.07 9.92
CA ASN A 143 17.15 4.12 11.34
C ASN A 143 15.96 3.23 11.70
N ALA A 144 14.90 3.20 10.88
CA ALA A 144 13.75 2.32 11.08
C ALA A 144 14.08 0.83 10.86
N LEU A 145 15.22 0.51 10.24
CA LEU A 145 15.73 -0.85 10.07
C LEU A 145 16.58 -1.32 11.28
N ASP A 146 17.03 -0.40 12.12
CA ASP A 146 17.93 -0.68 13.24
C ASP A 146 17.16 -1.22 14.45
N PRO A 147 17.41 -2.46 14.91
CA PRO A 147 16.72 -3.04 16.06
C PRO A 147 16.95 -2.31 17.38
N GLU A 148 17.98 -1.45 17.48
CA GLU A 148 18.19 -0.60 18.65
C GLU A 148 17.30 0.65 18.64
N LYS A 149 16.78 1.06 17.47
CA LYS A 149 15.96 2.27 17.29
C LYS A 149 14.49 1.96 17.04
N GLU A 150 14.21 0.84 16.39
CA GLU A 150 12.85 0.37 16.11
C GLU A 150 12.64 -1.04 16.66
N LEU A 151 11.76 -1.13 17.65
CA LEU A 151 11.46 -2.39 18.33
C LEU A 151 10.46 -3.25 17.56
N ASP A 152 9.59 -2.63 16.77
CA ASP A 152 8.57 -3.34 16.01
C ASP A 152 9.16 -4.03 14.78
N THR A 153 8.99 -5.35 14.74
CA THR A 153 9.54 -6.21 13.69
C THR A 153 8.99 -5.87 12.31
N GLU A 154 7.71 -5.50 12.23
CA GLU A 154 7.05 -5.22 10.96
C GLU A 154 7.54 -3.89 10.38
N VAL A 155 7.72 -2.86 11.21
CA VAL A 155 8.34 -1.61 10.77
C VAL A 155 9.74 -1.86 10.19
N ARG A 156 10.59 -2.62 10.88
CA ARG A 156 11.94 -2.97 10.38
C ARG A 156 11.88 -3.75 9.06
N SER A 157 10.97 -4.70 8.98
CA SER A 157 10.75 -5.55 7.81
C SER A 157 10.31 -4.73 6.59
N GLU A 158 9.38 -3.80 6.77
CA GLU A 158 8.89 -2.91 5.71
C GLU A 158 9.93 -1.84 5.34
N ALA A 159 10.74 -1.38 6.30
CA ALA A 159 11.87 -0.48 6.04
C ALA A 159 12.95 -1.15 5.18
N ALA A 160 13.28 -2.42 5.44
CA ALA A 160 14.19 -3.21 4.60
C ALA A 160 13.69 -3.30 3.15
N MET A 161 12.39 -3.53 2.96
CA MET A 161 11.77 -3.55 1.64
C MET A 161 11.80 -2.18 0.96
N ALA A 162 11.47 -1.10 1.69
CA ALA A 162 11.51 0.26 1.15
C ALA A 162 12.90 0.69 0.69
N LEU A 163 13.94 0.21 1.38
CA LEU A 163 15.33 0.47 1.05
C LEU A 163 15.79 -0.15 -0.28
N SER A 164 15.10 -1.19 -0.76
CA SER A 164 15.40 -1.92 -2.00
C SER A 164 15.39 -1.05 -3.27
N GLN A 165 14.73 0.10 -3.26
CA GLN A 165 14.69 1.02 -4.40
C GLN A 165 15.89 2.00 -4.47
N TYR A 166 16.77 2.00 -3.46
CA TYR A 166 17.83 3.01 -3.31
C TYR A 166 19.23 2.38 -3.54
N PRO A 167 19.81 2.50 -4.75
CA PRO A 167 21.15 2.00 -5.06
C PRO A 167 22.24 2.89 -4.43
N SER A 168 22.45 2.71 -3.13
CA SER A 168 23.40 3.48 -2.32
C SER A 168 24.30 2.55 -1.52
N PRO A 169 25.62 2.79 -1.45
CA PRO A 169 26.53 2.01 -0.60
C PRO A 169 26.13 1.99 0.86
N ARG A 170 25.52 3.09 1.35
CA ARG A 170 24.98 3.19 2.70
C ARG A 170 23.84 2.20 2.94
N VAL A 171 22.93 2.09 1.97
CA VAL A 171 21.80 1.16 1.98
C VAL A 171 22.29 -0.28 1.91
N LEU A 172 23.25 -0.56 1.02
CA LEU A 172 23.91 -1.87 0.91
C LEU A 172 24.48 -2.33 2.26
N GLN A 173 25.24 -1.47 2.94
CA GLN A 173 25.81 -1.78 4.25
C GLN A 173 24.73 -2.00 5.33
N ALA A 174 23.69 -1.17 5.35
CA ALA A 174 22.59 -1.31 6.31
C ALA A 174 21.81 -2.62 6.12
N LEU A 175 21.51 -3.00 4.88
CA LEU A 175 20.82 -4.25 4.58
C LEU A 175 21.68 -5.48 4.90
N ILE A 176 22.99 -5.45 4.62
CA ILE A 176 23.92 -6.52 5.04
C ILE A 176 23.95 -6.63 6.57
N ALA A 177 23.95 -5.50 7.29
CA ALA A 177 23.90 -5.52 8.75
C ALA A 177 22.60 -6.18 9.25
N ALA A 178 21.45 -5.78 8.68
CA ALA A 178 20.12 -6.26 9.02
C ALA A 178 19.85 -7.74 8.69
N MET A 179 20.76 -8.42 7.98
CA MET A 179 20.69 -9.89 7.83
C MET A 179 20.94 -10.65 9.14
N ASP A 180 21.51 -9.99 10.16
CA ASP A 180 21.68 -10.54 11.52
C ASP A 180 20.55 -10.11 12.47
N ASP A 181 19.45 -9.54 11.98
CA ASP A 181 18.30 -9.19 12.82
C ASP A 181 17.79 -10.47 13.52
N PRO A 182 17.34 -10.38 14.79
CA PRO A 182 16.77 -11.54 15.48
C PRO A 182 15.54 -12.13 14.78
N GLN A 183 14.87 -11.36 13.92
CA GLN A 183 13.63 -11.75 13.27
C GLN A 183 13.84 -12.17 11.82
N LEU A 184 13.38 -13.38 11.50
CA LEU A 184 13.53 -13.96 10.16
C LEU A 184 12.88 -13.12 9.06
N ALA A 185 11.77 -12.42 9.37
CA ALA A 185 11.09 -11.54 8.43
C ALA A 185 12.01 -10.41 7.94
N VAL A 186 12.71 -9.75 8.88
CA VAL A 186 13.68 -8.69 8.58
C VAL A 186 14.87 -9.25 7.79
N ASN A 187 15.43 -10.37 8.22
CA ASN A 187 16.55 -11.02 7.51
C ASN A 187 16.20 -11.38 6.06
N ARG A 188 14.99 -11.93 5.85
CA ARG A 188 14.49 -12.29 4.52
C ARG A 188 14.26 -11.06 3.65
N ASN A 189 13.64 -10.02 4.19
CA ASN A 189 13.39 -8.80 3.42
C ASN A 189 14.69 -8.04 3.11
N ALA A 190 15.64 -8.00 4.04
CA ALA A 190 16.97 -7.47 3.80
C ALA A 190 17.68 -8.23 2.66
N GLN A 191 17.60 -9.56 2.67
CA GLN A 191 18.14 -10.40 1.62
C GLN A 191 17.46 -10.18 0.26
N LEU A 192 16.13 -10.07 0.23
CA LEU A 192 15.39 -9.77 -0.99
C LEU A 192 15.75 -8.39 -1.55
N ALA A 193 15.92 -7.39 -0.69
CA ALA A 193 16.36 -6.06 -1.07
C ALA A 193 17.79 -6.07 -1.64
N LEU A 194 18.72 -6.81 -1.02
CA LEU A 194 20.08 -7.00 -1.54
C LEU A 194 20.08 -7.64 -2.92
N ARG A 195 19.27 -8.68 -3.13
CA ARG A 195 19.12 -9.32 -4.44
C ARG A 195 18.58 -8.34 -5.49
N ALA A 196 17.57 -7.56 -5.13
CA ALA A 196 16.98 -6.58 -6.04
C ALA A 196 17.99 -5.50 -6.45
N LEU A 197 18.76 -4.99 -5.48
CA LEU A 197 19.78 -3.95 -5.69
C LEU A 197 21.01 -4.42 -6.46
N THR A 198 21.41 -5.69 -6.32
CA THR A 198 22.71 -6.18 -6.82
C THR A 198 22.61 -7.22 -7.93
N GLY A 199 21.45 -7.85 -8.09
CA GLY A 199 21.26 -9.01 -8.95
C GLY A 199 21.91 -10.30 -8.46
N GLN A 200 22.59 -10.27 -7.30
CA GLN A 200 23.27 -11.44 -6.72
C GLN A 200 22.36 -12.19 -5.75
N ASP A 201 22.62 -13.46 -5.49
CA ASP A 201 21.91 -14.24 -4.48
C ASP A 201 22.88 -15.17 -3.73
N PHE A 202 23.29 -14.75 -2.53
CA PHE A 202 24.09 -15.56 -1.61
C PHE A 202 23.23 -16.18 -0.49
N ALA A 203 21.91 -16.33 -0.72
CA ALA A 203 20.96 -16.73 0.31
C ALA A 203 21.09 -15.84 1.56
N LEU A 204 20.94 -16.41 2.75
CA LEU A 204 21.10 -15.73 4.04
C LEU A 204 22.55 -15.72 4.55
N ASP A 205 23.55 -15.92 3.69
CA ASP A 205 24.97 -15.86 4.09
C ASP A 205 25.46 -14.40 4.12
N ARG A 206 25.35 -13.77 5.30
CA ARG A 206 25.83 -12.40 5.51
C ARG A 206 27.31 -12.23 5.18
N LYS A 207 28.16 -13.22 5.50
CA LYS A 207 29.60 -13.10 5.29
C LYS A 207 29.94 -13.08 3.81
N ALA A 208 29.27 -13.92 3.02
CA ALA A 208 29.39 -13.90 1.56
C ALA A 208 28.95 -12.55 0.98
N TRP A 209 27.83 -12.00 1.44
CA TRP A 209 27.39 -10.66 1.05
C TRP A 209 28.39 -9.56 1.39
N ALA A 210 28.94 -9.56 2.62
CA ALA A 210 29.91 -8.57 3.08
C ALA A 210 31.23 -8.65 2.29
N GLN A 211 31.73 -9.87 2.04
CA GLN A 211 32.94 -10.07 1.24
C GLN A 211 32.73 -9.59 -0.20
N TRP A 212 31.63 -10.01 -0.84
CA TRP A 212 31.30 -9.57 -2.18
C TRP A 212 31.15 -8.05 -2.27
N ALA A 213 30.48 -7.41 -1.32
CA ALA A 213 30.30 -5.96 -1.31
C ALA A 213 31.64 -5.20 -1.19
N SER A 214 32.63 -5.75 -0.48
CA SER A 214 33.98 -5.18 -0.39
C SER A 214 34.77 -5.34 -1.69
N ASP A 215 34.59 -6.46 -2.39
CA ASP A 215 35.38 -6.79 -3.58
C ASP A 215 34.81 -6.15 -4.87
N ASN A 216 33.58 -5.64 -4.83
CA ASN A 216 32.87 -5.13 -6.01
C ASN A 216 32.70 -3.61 -5.96
N PRO A 217 33.48 -2.84 -6.74
CA PRO A 217 33.40 -1.37 -6.75
C PRO A 217 32.14 -0.82 -7.42
N GLN A 218 31.40 -1.65 -8.17
CA GLN A 218 30.15 -1.30 -8.84
C GLN A 218 29.02 -2.29 -8.48
N PRO A 219 28.53 -2.28 -7.22
CA PRO A 219 27.62 -3.32 -6.73
C PRO A 219 26.21 -3.26 -7.35
N PHE A 220 25.84 -2.18 -8.02
CA PHE A 220 24.48 -1.96 -8.55
C PHE A 220 24.38 -2.14 -10.08
N ALA A 221 25.45 -2.59 -10.74
CA ALA A 221 25.47 -2.72 -12.21
C ALA A 221 24.45 -3.73 -12.74
N ALA A 222 24.09 -4.75 -11.95
CA ALA A 222 23.12 -5.78 -12.29
C ALA A 222 21.80 -5.64 -11.51
N GLN A 223 21.46 -4.42 -11.05
CA GLN A 223 20.22 -4.17 -10.33
C GLN A 223 19.00 -4.51 -11.17
N THR A 224 17.96 -5.00 -10.50
CA THR A 224 16.65 -5.24 -11.12
C THR A 224 15.68 -4.14 -10.74
N PRO A 225 14.64 -3.87 -11.56
CA PRO A 225 13.59 -2.96 -11.15
C PRO A 225 12.94 -3.39 -9.84
N PHE A 226 13.04 -2.55 -8.83
CA PHE A 226 12.22 -2.66 -7.64
C PHE A 226 10.76 -2.36 -8.00
N ILE A 227 9.91 -3.33 -7.68
CA ILE A 227 8.46 -3.28 -7.77
C ILE A 227 7.95 -3.54 -6.36
N TYR A 228 7.17 -2.61 -5.82
CA TYR A 228 6.68 -2.73 -4.45
C TYR A 228 5.72 -3.93 -4.30
N PRO A 229 5.70 -4.59 -3.14
CA PRO A 229 4.73 -5.64 -2.84
C PRO A 229 3.30 -5.07 -2.88
N ILE A 230 2.38 -5.86 -3.45
CA ILE A 230 0.98 -5.47 -3.61
C ILE A 230 0.06 -6.47 -2.92
N PHE A 231 -1.11 -5.99 -2.50
CA PHE A 231 -2.20 -6.88 -2.13
C PHE A 231 -2.76 -7.56 -3.39
N PHE A 232 -2.78 -8.89 -3.36
CA PHE A 232 -3.36 -9.71 -4.41
C PHE A 232 -4.12 -10.86 -3.77
N ARG A 233 -5.40 -11.02 -4.13
CA ARG A 233 -6.15 -12.23 -3.79
C ARG A 233 -6.50 -13.02 -5.04
N ASP A 234 -6.51 -14.34 -4.87
CA ASP A 234 -7.00 -15.25 -5.89
C ASP A 234 -8.49 -15.06 -6.11
N ARG A 235 -8.91 -15.35 -7.34
CA ARG A 235 -10.32 -15.34 -7.69
C ARG A 235 -11.00 -16.54 -7.07
N TYR A 236 -12.13 -16.29 -6.43
CA TYR A 236 -13.08 -17.35 -6.15
C TYR A 236 -13.71 -17.85 -7.44
N TRP A 237 -14.20 -19.09 -7.43
CA TRP A 237 -14.77 -19.74 -8.61
C TRP A 237 -15.90 -18.93 -9.28
N TYR A 238 -16.69 -18.19 -8.51
CA TYR A 238 -17.81 -17.40 -9.02
C TYR A 238 -17.36 -16.07 -9.66
N GLU A 239 -16.15 -15.60 -9.36
CA GLU A 239 -15.54 -14.41 -9.97
C GLU A 239 -14.96 -14.69 -11.37
N TYR A 240 -15.08 -15.92 -11.86
CA TYR A 240 -14.84 -16.26 -13.26
C TYR A 240 -16.08 -16.07 -14.14
N LEU A 241 -17.24 -15.79 -13.56
CA LEU A 241 -18.46 -15.50 -14.32
C LEU A 241 -18.33 -14.13 -15.02
N PRO A 242 -18.73 -13.98 -16.31
CA PRO A 242 -18.43 -12.79 -17.13
C PRO A 242 -18.97 -11.44 -16.60
N PHE A 243 -19.97 -11.49 -15.73
CA PHE A 243 -20.68 -10.33 -15.19
C PHE A 243 -20.33 -10.02 -13.73
N ILE A 244 -19.45 -10.83 -13.11
CA ILE A 244 -18.92 -10.52 -11.79
C ILE A 244 -17.66 -9.66 -11.98
N PRO A 245 -17.57 -8.48 -11.36
CA PRO A 245 -16.39 -7.65 -11.46
C PRO A 245 -15.18 -8.40 -10.90
N ARG A 246 -14.00 -8.12 -11.49
CA ARG A 246 -12.75 -8.70 -10.99
C ARG A 246 -12.49 -8.22 -9.56
N PRO A 247 -11.80 -9.02 -8.73
CA PRO A 247 -11.39 -8.57 -7.41
C PRO A 247 -10.58 -7.26 -7.52
N PRO A 248 -10.73 -6.34 -6.55
CA PRO A 248 -9.95 -5.10 -6.50
C PRO A 248 -8.51 -5.44 -6.09
N ASN A 249 -7.75 -6.01 -7.02
CA ASN A 249 -6.34 -6.28 -6.85
C ASN A 249 -5.54 -5.03 -7.23
N GLU A 250 -4.53 -4.72 -6.43
CA GLU A 250 -3.61 -3.63 -6.75
C GLU A 250 -2.78 -3.99 -8.00
N SER A 251 -2.37 -2.96 -8.73
CA SER A 251 -1.45 -3.12 -9.85
C SER A 251 -0.02 -2.85 -9.38
N ALA A 252 0.87 -3.80 -9.66
CA ALA A 252 2.28 -3.66 -9.36
C ALA A 252 2.89 -2.56 -10.25
N SER A 253 3.66 -1.64 -9.66
CA SER A 253 4.32 -0.56 -10.37
C SER A 253 5.69 -0.26 -9.76
N SER A 254 6.50 0.51 -10.50
CA SER A 254 7.67 1.15 -9.93
C SER A 254 7.26 2.29 -8.99
N PRO A 255 8.08 2.61 -7.97
CA PRO A 255 7.81 3.74 -7.09
C PRO A 255 7.68 5.05 -7.88
N ALA A 256 6.70 5.88 -7.50
CA ALA A 256 6.56 7.20 -8.10
C ALA A 256 7.80 8.06 -7.80
N GLY A 257 8.31 8.77 -8.81
CA GLY A 257 9.54 9.56 -8.69
C GLY A 257 10.83 8.80 -9.00
N PHE A 258 10.76 7.48 -9.24
CA PHE A 258 11.90 6.71 -9.72
C PHE A 258 11.79 6.39 -11.21
N THR A 259 12.87 6.60 -11.96
CA THR A 259 12.96 6.19 -13.37
C THR A 259 14.13 5.26 -13.57
N TYR A 260 13.87 4.02 -13.98
CA TYR A 260 14.92 3.10 -14.42
C TYR A 260 15.47 3.53 -15.79
N PRO A 261 16.76 3.29 -16.05
CA PRO A 261 17.27 3.29 -17.42
C PRO A 261 16.41 2.38 -18.30
N THR A 262 16.13 2.80 -19.54
CA THR A 262 15.17 2.18 -20.47
C THR A 262 15.34 0.66 -20.64
N GLU A 263 16.55 0.14 -20.46
CA GLU A 263 16.89 -1.28 -20.60
C GLU A 263 16.36 -2.17 -19.46
N LEU A 264 16.13 -1.62 -18.27
CA LEU A 264 15.64 -2.37 -17.10
C LEU A 264 14.10 -2.37 -16.99
N ALA A 265 13.41 -1.40 -17.58
CA ALA A 265 11.96 -1.22 -17.43
C ALA A 265 11.09 -2.32 -18.12
N SER A 266 11.68 -3.17 -18.97
CA SER A 266 10.94 -4.08 -19.86
C SER A 266 10.82 -5.52 -19.38
N THR A 267 11.25 -5.88 -18.18
CA THR A 267 11.14 -7.26 -17.67
C THR A 267 9.89 -7.46 -16.83
N PRO A 268 8.80 -8.05 -17.36
CA PRO A 268 7.67 -8.45 -16.52
C PRO A 268 8.08 -9.63 -15.63
N ARG A 269 7.68 -9.58 -14.35
CA ARG A 269 7.82 -10.72 -13.44
C ARG A 269 6.99 -11.90 -13.99
N PRO A 270 7.45 -13.15 -13.88
CA PRO A 270 6.55 -14.29 -14.05
C PRO A 270 5.39 -14.16 -13.07
N ALA A 271 4.17 -14.40 -13.55
CA ALA A 271 2.97 -14.37 -12.71
C ALA A 271 3.19 -15.26 -11.46
N PRO A 272 2.69 -14.84 -10.28
CA PRO A 272 2.71 -15.73 -9.12
C PRO A 272 2.01 -17.04 -9.49
N LYS A 273 2.63 -18.16 -9.13
CA LYS A 273 2.09 -19.51 -9.38
C LYS A 273 0.87 -19.77 -8.50
#